data_AF-A0A7S3UNK7-F1
#
_entry.id   AF-A0A7S3UNK7-F1
#
_cell.length_a   1.000
_cell.length_b   1.000
_cell.length_c   1.000
_cell.angle_alpha   90.00
_cell.angle_beta   90.00
_cell.angle_gamma   90.00
#
_symmetry.space_group_name_H-M   'P 1'
#
loop_
_entity.id
_entity.type
_entity.pdbx_description
1 polymer ?
#
loop_
_entity_poly.entity_id
_entity_poly.type
_entity_poly.pdbx_seq_one_letter_code
_entity_poly.pdbx_strand_id
1 'polypeptide(L)'
;KAKARADIQRKEKQIQTQRAIARSTAVNRSRLEKIGERNNKLNDLTGEVSGKLATVTSNPTEYKKLIVDLIAQGALALLETSLSVQCRQKDKAVVQGALAEAQTKYASQIKSQTGQEMQVKLV
;
A
#
# COMPACT_ATOMS: atom_id res chain seq x y z
N LYS A 1 -11.78 7.40 -67.96
CA LYS A 1 -11.38 8.51 -67.05
C LYS A 1 -12.09 8.46 -65.68
N ALA A 2 -13.39 8.16 -65.60
CA ALA A 2 -14.13 8.12 -64.32
C ALA A 2 -13.72 6.97 -63.35
N LYS A 3 -13.52 5.74 -63.85
CA LYS A 3 -13.06 4.60 -63.01
C LYS A 3 -11.73 4.87 -62.28
N ALA A 4 -10.73 5.39 -63.00
CA ALA A 4 -9.43 5.74 -62.42
C ALA A 4 -9.55 6.79 -61.29
N ARG A 5 -10.46 7.77 -61.40
CA ARG A 5 -10.70 8.76 -60.33
C ARG A 5 -11.36 8.13 -59.10
N ALA A 6 -12.30 7.20 -59.30
CA ALA A 6 -12.95 6.49 -58.20
C ALA A 6 -11.96 5.58 -57.44
N ASP A 7 -11.05 4.91 -58.16
CA ASP A 7 -10.02 4.05 -57.55
C ASP A 7 -8.99 4.87 -56.75
N ILE A 8 -8.60 6.04 -57.24
CA ILE A 8 -7.73 6.98 -56.50
C ILE A 8 -8.44 7.43 -55.22
N GLN A 9 -9.71 7.84 -55.31
CA GLN A 9 -10.49 8.28 -54.15
C GLN A 9 -10.67 7.17 -53.10
N ARG A 10 -10.82 5.91 -53.53
CA ARG A 10 -10.87 4.75 -52.63
C ARG A 10 -9.54 4.53 -51.91
N LYS A 11 -8.42 4.60 -52.64
CA LYS A 11 -7.07 4.47 -52.05
C LYS A 11 -6.75 5.61 -51.10
N GLU A 12 -7.13 6.84 -51.42
CA GLU A 12 -6.97 8.01 -50.54
C GLU A 12 -7.71 7.81 -49.21
N LYS A 13 -8.98 7.38 -49.25
CA LYS A 13 -9.75 7.06 -48.04
C LYS A 13 -9.10 5.94 -47.22
N GLN A 14 -8.62 4.89 -47.86
CA GLN A 14 -7.90 3.80 -47.17
C GLN A 14 -6.62 4.29 -46.48
N ILE A 15 -5.81 5.09 -47.16
CA ILE A 15 -4.59 5.69 -46.59
C ILE A 15 -4.95 6.62 -45.42
N GLN A 16 -6.02 7.39 -45.53
CA GLN A 16 -6.50 8.26 -44.45
C GLN A 16 -6.91 7.45 -43.22
N THR A 17 -7.67 6.38 -43.40
CA THR A 17 -8.05 5.47 -42.29
C THR A 17 -6.81 4.80 -41.68
N GLN A 18 -5.88 4.31 -42.48
CA GLN A 18 -4.64 3.71 -41.99
C GLN A 18 -3.80 4.70 -41.19
N ARG A 19 -3.68 5.96 -41.65
CA ARG A 19 -3.00 7.03 -40.90
C ARG A 19 -3.69 7.34 -39.58
N ALA A 20 -5.03 7.35 -39.55
CA ALA A 20 -5.79 7.58 -38.33
C ALA A 20 -5.60 6.44 -37.31
N ILE A 21 -5.62 5.18 -37.75
CA ILE A 21 -5.34 4.02 -36.91
C ILE A 21 -3.90 4.10 -36.38
N ALA A 22 -2.91 4.30 -37.26
CA ALA A 22 -1.51 4.40 -36.87
C ALA A 22 -1.27 5.50 -35.82
N ARG A 23 -1.90 6.67 -36.00
CA ARG A 23 -1.85 7.76 -35.02
C ARG A 23 -2.47 7.36 -33.68
N SER A 24 -3.65 6.75 -33.69
CA SER A 24 -4.33 6.29 -32.48
C SER A 24 -3.51 5.23 -31.72
N THR A 25 -2.96 4.26 -32.43
CA THR A 25 -2.08 3.22 -31.87
C THR A 25 -0.82 3.82 -31.26
N ALA A 26 -0.17 4.76 -31.95
CA ALA A 26 1.02 5.44 -31.43
C ALA A 26 0.72 6.20 -30.12
N VAL A 27 -0.39 6.96 -30.08
CA VAL A 27 -0.80 7.69 -28.87
C VAL A 27 -1.12 6.73 -27.72
N ASN A 28 -1.85 5.64 -27.99
CA ASN A 28 -2.17 4.68 -26.94
C ASN A 28 -0.92 3.96 -26.44
N ARG A 29 0.03 3.63 -27.32
CA ARG A 29 1.33 3.06 -26.94
C ARG A 29 2.09 3.99 -26.00
N SER A 30 2.27 5.26 -26.36
CA SER A 30 2.94 6.23 -25.49
C SER A 30 2.20 6.42 -24.16
N ARG A 31 0.87 6.32 -24.15
CA ARG A 31 0.08 6.37 -22.92
C ARG A 31 0.35 5.16 -22.01
N LEU A 32 0.39 3.96 -22.58
CA LEU A 32 0.70 2.73 -21.84
C LEU A 32 2.12 2.74 -21.30
N GLU A 33 3.10 3.17 -22.11
CA GLU A 33 4.50 3.34 -21.68
C GLU A 33 4.60 4.31 -20.50
N LYS A 34 3.93 5.46 -20.57
CA LYS A 34 3.88 6.43 -19.47
C LYS A 34 3.28 5.84 -18.18
N ILE A 35 2.23 5.03 -18.30
CA ILE A 35 1.61 4.36 -17.13
C ILE A 35 2.57 3.31 -16.57
N GLY A 36 3.23 2.54 -17.45
CA GLY A 36 4.23 1.55 -17.08
C GLY A 36 5.38 2.17 -16.27
N GLU A 37 5.99 3.23 -16.79
CA GLU A 37 7.10 3.92 -16.12
C GLU A 37 6.69 4.53 -14.77
N ARG A 38 5.47 5.05 -14.67
CA ARG A 38 4.93 5.55 -13.39
C ARG A 38 4.80 4.42 -12.37
N ASN A 39 4.26 3.28 -12.77
CA ASN A 39 4.12 2.12 -11.89
C ASN A 39 5.48 1.57 -11.48
N ASN A 40 6.44 1.49 -12.40
CA ASN A 40 7.81 1.08 -12.10
C ASN A 40 8.41 1.99 -11.04
N LYS A 41 8.27 3.32 -11.20
CA LYS A 41 8.84 4.26 -10.24
C LYS A 41 8.18 4.19 -8.86
N LEU A 42 6.87 3.93 -8.82
CA LEU A 42 6.17 3.68 -7.55
C LEU A 42 6.66 2.39 -6.89
N ASN A 43 6.86 1.32 -7.64
CA ASN A 43 7.39 0.06 -7.12
C ASN A 43 8.82 0.23 -6.57
N ASP A 44 9.68 0.96 -7.29
CA ASP A 44 11.02 1.29 -6.82
C ASP A 44 10.98 2.05 -5.49
N LEU A 45 10.12 3.08 -5.41
CA LEU A 45 9.93 3.87 -4.19
C LEU A 45 9.42 3.01 -3.03
N THR A 46 8.44 2.13 -3.28
CA THR A 46 7.93 1.21 -2.27
C THR A 46 9.05 0.28 -1.78
N GLY A 47 9.88 -0.24 -2.69
CA GLY A 47 11.05 -1.05 -2.35
C GLY A 47 12.05 -0.31 -1.46
N GLU A 48 12.41 0.92 -1.84
CA GLU A 48 13.31 1.77 -1.04
C GLU A 48 12.76 2.06 0.36
N VAL A 49 11.47 2.38 0.46
CA VAL A 49 10.80 2.67 1.75
C VAL A 49 10.71 1.40 2.59
N SER A 50 10.37 0.24 2.02
CA SER A 50 10.40 -1.04 2.73
C SER A 50 11.80 -1.37 3.26
N GLY A 51 12.85 -1.06 2.50
CA GLY A 51 14.24 -1.17 2.96
C GLY A 51 14.52 -0.29 4.19
N LYS A 52 14.08 0.98 4.17
CA LYS A 52 14.20 1.90 5.32
C LYS A 52 13.36 1.45 6.52
N LEU A 53 12.19 0.86 6.31
CA LEU A 53 11.39 0.31 7.42
C LEU A 53 12.08 -0.88 8.07
N ALA A 54 12.82 -1.69 7.30
CA ALA A 54 13.62 -2.76 7.88
C ALA A 54 14.74 -2.23 8.78
N THR A 55 15.35 -1.07 8.48
CA THR A 55 16.39 -0.49 9.36
C THR A 55 15.84 -0.07 10.72
N VAL A 56 14.58 0.36 10.81
CA VAL A 56 13.92 0.70 12.09
C VAL A 56 13.86 -0.52 13.02
N THR A 57 13.70 -1.74 12.46
CA THR A 57 13.73 -2.97 13.26
C THR A 57 15.10 -3.29 13.85
N SER A 58 16.16 -2.63 13.39
CA SER A 58 17.53 -2.82 13.92
C SER A 58 17.77 -2.08 15.24
N ASN A 59 16.96 -1.05 15.56
CA ASN A 59 17.06 -0.32 16.82
C ASN A 59 16.06 -0.91 17.84
N PRO A 60 16.52 -1.65 18.86
CA PRO A 60 15.62 -2.35 19.78
C PRO A 60 14.67 -1.43 20.56
N THR A 61 15.13 -0.22 20.90
CA THR A 61 14.36 0.73 21.71
C THR A 61 13.22 1.33 20.89
N GLU A 62 13.52 1.81 19.67
CA GLU A 62 12.50 2.34 18.76
C GLU A 62 11.54 1.25 18.30
N TYR A 63 12.05 0.05 18.02
CA TYR A 63 11.24 -1.09 17.62
C TYR A 63 10.28 -1.53 18.72
N LYS A 64 10.73 -1.61 19.98
CA LYS A 64 9.85 -1.94 21.11
C LYS A 64 8.73 -0.92 21.25
N LYS A 65 9.03 0.38 21.17
CA LYS A 65 8.02 1.44 21.22
C LYS A 65 7.01 1.31 20.09
N LEU A 66 7.47 1.06 18.87
CA LEU A 66 6.61 0.83 17.71
C LEU A 66 5.67 -0.37 17.92
N ILE A 67 6.18 -1.48 18.46
CA ILE A 67 5.38 -2.69 18.73
C ILE A 67 4.30 -2.41 19.77
N VAL A 68 4.63 -1.71 20.87
CA VAL A 68 3.63 -1.29 21.88
C VAL A 68 2.52 -0.49 21.23
N ASP A 69 2.88 0.48 20.38
CA ASP A 69 1.95 1.37 19.71
C ASP A 69 1.04 0.62 18.73
N LEU A 70 1.60 -0.32 17.95
CA LEU A 70 0.84 -1.15 17.00
C LEU A 70 -0.12 -2.12 17.71
N ILE A 71 0.30 -2.73 18.82
CA ILE A 71 -0.57 -3.62 19.61
C ILE A 71 -1.73 -2.82 20.21
N ALA A 72 -1.45 -1.64 20.78
CA ALA A 72 -2.50 -0.77 21.32
C ALA A 72 -3.48 -0.31 20.23
N GLN A 73 -2.97 0.05 19.04
CA GLN A 73 -3.81 0.44 17.90
C GLN A 73 -4.71 -0.72 17.43
N GLY A 74 -4.17 -1.94 17.33
CA GLY A 74 -4.95 -3.13 16.99
C GLY A 74 -6.03 -3.43 18.02
N ALA A 75 -5.70 -3.31 19.32
CA ALA A 75 -6.66 -3.50 20.39
C ALA A 75 -7.80 -2.45 20.36
N LEU A 76 -7.48 -1.18 20.06
CA LEU A 76 -8.48 -0.12 19.87
C LEU A 76 -9.37 -0.34 18.64
N ALA A 77 -8.86 -0.98 17.60
CA ALA A 77 -9.65 -1.29 16.41
C ALA A 77 -10.64 -2.45 16.65
N LEU A 78 -10.29 -3.41 17.51
CA LEU A 78 -11.10 -4.59 17.78
C LEU A 78 -12.08 -4.39 18.95
N LEU A 79 -11.70 -3.64 20.00
CA LEU A 79 -12.53 -3.35 21.19
C LEU A 79 -13.08 -4.59 21.92
N GLU A 80 -12.36 -5.71 21.86
CA GLU A 80 -12.73 -6.95 22.53
C GLU A 80 -12.01 -7.13 23.87
N THR A 81 -12.58 -7.92 24.78
CA THR A 81 -12.01 -8.17 26.12
C THR A 81 -10.81 -9.13 26.11
N SER A 82 -10.66 -9.95 25.07
CA SER A 82 -9.58 -10.94 24.95
C SER A 82 -9.06 -10.96 23.51
N LEU A 83 -7.76 -10.71 23.33
CA LEU A 83 -7.10 -10.71 22.03
C LEU A 83 -5.85 -11.60 22.05
N SER A 84 -5.60 -12.30 20.95
CA SER A 84 -4.38 -13.08 20.76
C SER A 84 -3.42 -12.37 19.80
N VAL A 85 -2.17 -12.20 20.20
CA VAL A 85 -1.14 -11.51 19.42
C VAL A 85 -0.23 -12.53 18.73
N GLN A 86 -0.33 -12.61 17.41
CA GLN A 86 0.60 -13.42 16.61
C GLN A 86 1.80 -12.58 16.19
N CYS A 87 3.00 -13.09 16.45
CA CYS A 87 4.25 -12.43 16.11
C CYS A 87 5.26 -13.41 15.48
N ARG A 88 6.30 -12.85 14.85
CA ARG A 88 7.39 -13.67 14.30
C ARG A 88 8.21 -14.27 15.43
N GLN A 89 8.78 -15.45 15.19
CA GLN A 89 9.57 -16.17 16.21
C GLN A 89 10.68 -15.32 16.83
N LYS A 90 11.37 -14.51 16.02
CA LYS A 90 12.45 -13.61 16.44
C LYS A 90 11.98 -12.44 17.33
N ASP A 91 10.73 -12.03 17.20
CA ASP A 91 10.18 -10.85 17.88
C ASP A 91 9.45 -11.24 19.18
N LYS A 92 9.32 -12.54 19.48
CA LYS A 92 8.57 -13.08 20.62
C LYS A 92 8.98 -12.46 21.96
N ALA A 93 10.28 -12.31 22.20
CA ALA A 93 10.77 -11.73 23.45
C ALA A 93 10.40 -10.25 23.60
N VAL A 94 10.48 -9.48 22.51
CA VAL A 94 10.14 -8.05 22.50
C VAL A 94 8.63 -7.87 22.70
N VAL A 95 7.82 -8.69 22.02
CA VAL A 95 6.36 -8.66 22.13
C VAL A 95 5.91 -9.00 23.54
N GLN A 96 6.45 -10.06 24.15
CA GLN A 96 6.13 -10.42 25.54
C GLN A 96 6.42 -9.28 26.52
N GLY A 97 7.54 -8.57 26.34
CA GLY A 97 7.87 -7.39 27.15
C GLY A 97 7.02 -6.14 26.83
N ALA A 98 6.36 -6.10 25.68
CA ALA A 98 5.53 -4.99 25.23
C ALA A 98 4.05 -5.14 25.64
N LEU A 99 3.58 -6.35 25.97
CA LEU A 99 2.17 -6.61 26.29
C LEU A 99 1.65 -5.76 27.46
N ALA A 100 2.41 -5.68 28.56
CA ALA A 100 2.01 -4.91 29.73
C ALA A 100 1.90 -3.41 29.43
N GLU A 101 2.89 -2.86 28.71
CA GLU A 101 2.88 -1.46 28.29
C GLU A 101 1.72 -1.17 27.33
N ALA A 102 1.42 -2.08 26.41
CA ALA A 102 0.31 -1.96 25.47
C ALA A 102 -1.05 -1.99 26.17
N GLN A 103 -1.24 -2.84 27.19
CA GLN A 103 -2.46 -2.86 28.01
C GLN A 103 -2.67 -1.54 28.74
N THR A 104 -1.62 -0.98 29.36
CA THR A 104 -1.69 0.33 30.02
C THR A 104 -2.03 1.44 29.02
N LYS A 105 -1.44 1.41 27.82
CA LYS A 105 -1.69 2.40 26.77
C LYS A 105 -3.11 2.31 26.23
N TYR A 106 -3.63 1.10 26.03
CA TYR A 106 -5.02 0.89 25.64
C TYR A 106 -5.99 1.45 26.70
N ALA A 107 -5.79 1.09 27.97
CA ALA A 107 -6.66 1.54 29.05
C ALA A 107 -6.66 3.06 29.21
N SER A 108 -5.50 3.72 29.05
CA SER A 108 -5.42 5.18 29.11
C SER A 108 -6.11 5.86 27.92
N GLN A 109 -5.96 5.32 26.71
CA GLN A 109 -6.61 5.85 25.50
C GLN A 109 -8.12 5.68 25.54
N ILE A 110 -8.63 4.52 25.97
CA ILE A 110 -10.07 4.29 26.15
C ILE A 110 -10.63 5.23 27.21
N LYS A 111 -9.99 5.31 28.39
CA LYS A 111 -10.44 6.22 29.46
C LYS A 111 -10.49 7.68 29.00
N SER A 112 -9.51 8.12 28.18
CA SER A 112 -9.49 9.47 27.63
C SER A 112 -10.59 9.74 26.60
N GLN A 113 -11.02 8.73 25.83
CA GLN A 113 -11.96 8.92 24.72
C GLN A 113 -13.41 8.60 25.09
N THR A 114 -13.64 7.59 25.93
CA THR A 114 -14.99 7.11 26.28
C THR A 114 -15.34 7.33 27.74
N GLY A 115 -14.37 7.69 28.59
CA GLY A 115 -14.58 7.83 30.03
C GLY A 115 -14.82 6.51 30.77
N GLN A 116 -14.79 5.37 30.06
CA GLN A 116 -14.99 4.03 30.63
C GLN A 116 -13.66 3.29 30.78
N GLU A 117 -13.58 2.35 31.72
CA GLU A 117 -12.42 1.49 31.88
C GLU A 117 -12.70 0.14 31.23
N MET A 118 -11.98 -0.15 30.14
CA MET A 118 -11.99 -1.47 29.51
C MET A 118 -10.59 -2.08 29.65
N GLN A 119 -10.55 -3.30 30.16
CA GLN A 119 -9.32 -4.08 30.24
C GLN A 119 -9.31 -5.11 29.11
N VAL A 120 -8.15 -5.24 28.47
CA VAL A 120 -7.93 -6.22 27.39
C VAL A 120 -6.94 -7.25 27.89
N LYS A 121 -7.35 -8.52 27.85
CA LYS A 121 -6.44 -9.65 28.04
C LYS A 121 -5.70 -9.89 26.73
N LEU A 122 -4.40 -9.61 26.71
CA LEU A 122 -3.53 -9.93 25.57
C LEU A 122 -2.82 -11.27 25.85
N VAL A 123 -2.94 -12.22 24.91
CA VAL A 123 -2.35 -13.56 24.97
C VAL A 123 -1.36 -13.78 23.84
#